data_AF-A0A8B6LUV9-F1
#
_entry.id   AF-A0A8B6LUV9-F1
#
_cell.length_a   1.000
_cell.length_b   1.000
_cell.length_c   1.000
_cell.angle_alpha   90.00
_cell.angle_beta   90.00
_cell.angle_gamma   90.00
#
_symmetry.space_group_name_H-M   'P 1'
#
loop_
_entity.id
_entity.type
_entity.pdbx_description
1 polymer ?
#
loop_
_entity_poly.entity_id
_entity_poly.type
_entity_poly.pdbx_seq_one_letter_code
_entity_poly.pdbx_strand_id
1 'polypeptide(L)'
;MNRRSLVRASSVLVLSSLVGRAFAEAVWPARPIRIIAPFAPGGGPDILARLLAQQMGPALGSIIVENRAGAAGNIGADYVAKAAPDGYTLLLTTTATQAINPALYAAIPYDPLRDFTPISMVASTPLMLAAAPDFEANNLKELLALAKAKPGKISFASAGIGTMQHMVGVLVEQRAQVEMLHVPYKGSSQIVSDLISGRVSIVFNSTAALGPMVRDGRLKALAVTSPQRLPAWPDVPTVSEAGLPGFEASAWYAVFGPAHLPPAIVQKLNREIVRAVASPACRDTYASLGLDAVTSTPQELGAVTQRDLATWSGIIKEKHIRAE
;
A
#
# COMPACT_ATOMS: atom_id res chain seq x y z
N MET A 1 -71.70 -44.40 47.18
CA MET A 1 -72.31 -44.99 45.97
C MET A 1 -72.81 -43.84 45.10
N ASN A 2 -72.46 -43.59 43.83
CA ASN A 2 -71.60 -44.15 42.77
C ASN A 2 -71.28 -42.93 41.87
N ARG A 3 -70.02 -42.55 41.60
CA ARG A 3 -69.14 -43.02 40.50
C ARG A 3 -69.81 -43.08 39.12
N ARG A 4 -69.20 -42.33 38.17
CA ARG A 4 -69.34 -42.34 36.69
C ARG A 4 -70.53 -41.47 36.24
N SER A 5 -70.40 -40.46 35.39
CA SER A 5 -69.55 -40.30 34.21
C SER A 5 -69.82 -38.89 33.66
N LEU A 6 -68.77 -38.12 33.32
CA LEU A 6 -68.76 -37.14 32.23
C LEU A 6 -67.37 -36.49 32.19
N VAL A 7 -66.43 -37.22 31.60
CA VAL A 7 -65.19 -36.67 31.06
C VAL A 7 -65.58 -35.89 29.81
N ARG A 8 -65.53 -34.56 29.86
CA ARG A 8 -65.52 -33.69 28.68
C ARG A 8 -64.43 -32.63 28.86
N ALA A 9 -63.31 -32.92 28.23
CA ALA A 9 -62.43 -32.02 27.50
C ALA A 9 -62.43 -30.53 27.90
N SER A 10 -61.32 -30.09 28.49
CA SER A 10 -60.73 -28.76 28.27
C SER A 10 -59.26 -28.77 28.73
N SER A 11 -58.42 -29.44 27.95
CA SER A 11 -56.97 -29.35 28.05
C SER A 11 -56.45 -28.76 26.74
N VAL A 12 -56.41 -27.43 26.57
CA VAL A 12 -55.62 -26.81 25.50
C VAL A 12 -55.20 -25.37 25.87
N LEU A 13 -53.91 -25.08 25.66
CA LEU A 13 -53.28 -23.76 25.45
C LEU A 13 -52.89 -22.91 26.66
N VAL A 14 -51.88 -23.37 27.40
CA VAL A 14 -50.84 -22.48 27.95
C VAL A 14 -49.51 -22.90 27.33
N LEU A 15 -49.11 -22.24 26.24
CA LEU A 15 -47.73 -22.08 25.74
C LEU A 15 -47.82 -21.48 24.33
N SER A 16 -47.35 -20.24 24.14
CA SER A 16 -46.66 -19.75 22.92
C SER A 16 -46.82 -18.23 22.78
N SER A 17 -45.99 -17.46 23.49
CA SER A 17 -45.65 -16.10 23.06
C SER A 17 -44.28 -15.66 23.60
N LEU A 18 -43.30 -16.58 23.63
CA LEU A 18 -41.90 -16.20 23.43
C LEU A 18 -41.70 -16.00 21.92
N VAL A 19 -42.31 -14.94 21.39
CA VAL A 19 -41.90 -14.39 20.11
C VAL A 19 -40.47 -13.93 20.31
N GLY A 20 -39.52 -14.71 19.80
CA GLY A 20 -38.14 -14.30 19.71
C GLY A 20 -38.12 -12.93 19.07
N ARG A 21 -37.79 -11.91 19.86
CA ARG A 21 -37.34 -10.63 19.32
C ARG A 21 -36.05 -10.96 18.59
N ALA A 22 -36.17 -11.27 17.30
CA ALA A 22 -35.09 -11.09 16.36
C ALA A 22 -34.72 -9.61 16.51
N PHE A 23 -33.68 -9.32 17.29
CA PHE A 23 -33.01 -8.06 17.19
C PHE A 23 -32.57 -8.00 15.73
N ALA A 24 -33.26 -7.17 14.94
CA ALA A 24 -32.81 -6.83 13.61
C ALA A 24 -31.37 -6.35 13.81
N GLU A 25 -30.42 -7.16 13.34
CA GLU A 25 -29.01 -6.83 13.40
C GLU A 25 -28.89 -5.45 12.74
N ALA A 26 -28.51 -4.43 13.52
CA ALA A 26 -28.54 -3.06 13.06
C ALA A 26 -27.74 -2.98 11.75
N VAL A 27 -28.40 -2.57 10.66
CA VAL A 27 -27.79 -2.60 9.32
C VAL A 27 -26.55 -1.70 9.35
N TRP A 28 -25.37 -2.33 9.30
CA TRP A 28 -24.11 -1.60 9.26
C TRP A 28 -23.95 -0.91 7.89
N PRO A 29 -23.50 0.36 7.83
CA PRO A 29 -23.18 1.26 8.95
C PRO A 29 -24.40 2.07 9.44
N ALA A 30 -24.52 2.26 10.76
CA ALA A 30 -25.57 3.05 11.42
C ALA A 30 -25.08 4.40 11.99
N ARG A 31 -23.77 4.66 11.90
CA ARG A 31 -23.10 5.89 12.35
C ARG A 31 -21.92 6.21 11.41
N PRO A 32 -21.35 7.44 11.47
CA PRO A 32 -20.24 7.78 10.59
C PRO A 32 -19.03 6.85 10.75
N ILE A 33 -18.42 6.47 9.62
CA ILE A 33 -17.14 5.74 9.58
C ILE A 33 -16.01 6.77 9.67
N ARG A 34 -14.90 6.42 10.33
CA ARG A 34 -13.69 7.24 10.40
C ARG A 34 -12.58 6.58 9.61
N ILE A 35 -11.96 7.31 8.70
CA ILE A 35 -10.71 6.91 8.05
C ILE A 35 -9.58 7.73 8.66
N ILE A 36 -8.67 7.05 9.34
CA ILE A 36 -7.47 7.63 9.91
C ILE A 36 -6.39 7.69 8.82
N ALA A 37 -5.95 8.89 8.49
CA ALA A 37 -4.78 9.14 7.67
C ALA A 37 -3.59 9.45 8.61
N PRO A 38 -2.56 8.58 8.71
CA PRO A 38 -1.52 8.71 9.72
C PRO A 38 -0.43 9.75 9.37
N PHE A 39 -0.77 10.72 8.52
CA PHE A 39 0.15 11.75 8.02
C PHE A 39 -0.53 13.12 8.06
N ALA A 40 0.27 14.19 7.92
CA ALA A 40 -0.21 15.56 7.96
C ALA A 40 -1.27 15.85 6.87
N PRO A 41 -2.24 16.74 7.14
CA PRO A 41 -3.22 17.17 6.14
C PRO A 41 -2.56 17.68 4.86
N GLY A 42 -3.18 17.44 3.70
CA GLY A 42 -2.66 17.82 2.38
C GLY A 42 -1.57 16.89 1.82
N GLY A 43 -1.10 15.90 2.58
CA GLY A 43 -0.23 14.83 2.05
C GLY A 43 -1.01 13.78 1.25
N GLY A 44 -0.29 12.94 0.49
CA GLY A 44 -0.88 11.87 -0.33
C GLY A 44 -1.95 11.03 0.40
N PRO A 45 -1.64 10.44 1.58
CA PRO A 45 -2.62 9.72 2.38
C PRO A 45 -3.88 10.52 2.75
N ASP A 46 -3.75 11.82 3.05
CA ASP A 46 -4.90 12.66 3.36
C ASP A 46 -5.80 12.85 2.14
N ILE A 47 -5.20 13.18 0.99
CA ILE A 47 -5.91 13.38 -0.27
C ILE A 47 -6.64 12.10 -0.68
N LEU A 48 -5.95 10.95 -0.63
CA LEU A 48 -6.53 9.65 -0.95
C LEU A 48 -7.68 9.28 -0.01
N ALA A 49 -7.51 9.48 1.31
CA ALA A 49 -8.56 9.18 2.29
C ALA A 49 -9.81 10.03 2.07
N ARG A 50 -9.65 11.33 1.82
CA ARG A 50 -10.78 12.26 1.58
C ARG A 50 -11.51 11.92 0.30
N LEU A 51 -10.78 11.58 -0.75
CA LEU A 51 -11.39 11.19 -2.01
C LEU A 51 -12.17 9.88 -1.88
N LEU A 52 -11.62 8.87 -1.20
CA LEU A 52 -12.34 7.63 -0.90
C LEU A 52 -13.59 7.89 -0.04
N ALA A 53 -13.47 8.70 1.01
CA ALA A 53 -14.60 9.08 1.86
C ALA A 53 -15.74 9.71 1.05
N GLN A 54 -15.41 10.63 0.13
CA GLN A 54 -16.38 11.24 -0.77
C GLN A 54 -17.05 10.22 -1.70
N GLN A 55 -16.27 9.32 -2.32
CA GLN A 55 -16.78 8.38 -3.32
C GLN A 55 -17.56 7.19 -2.71
N MET A 56 -17.21 6.79 -1.48
CA MET A 56 -17.89 5.72 -0.74
C MET A 56 -19.13 6.23 0.01
N GLY A 57 -19.21 7.53 0.29
CA GLY A 57 -20.30 8.16 1.05
C GLY A 57 -21.72 7.83 0.58
N PRO A 58 -22.04 7.83 -0.73
CA PRO A 58 -23.36 7.46 -1.21
C PRO A 58 -23.83 6.05 -0.80
N ALA A 59 -22.90 5.11 -0.58
CA ALA A 59 -23.22 3.73 -0.22
C ALA A 59 -23.10 3.44 1.29
N LEU A 60 -22.27 4.19 2.00
CA LEU A 60 -21.92 3.94 3.40
C LEU A 60 -22.34 5.07 4.36
N GLY A 61 -22.97 6.14 3.85
CA GLY A 61 -23.30 7.31 4.64
C GLY A 61 -22.07 8.18 4.94
N SER A 62 -22.11 8.91 6.06
CA SER A 62 -21.04 9.85 6.40
C SER A 62 -19.71 9.13 6.69
N ILE A 63 -18.63 9.62 6.08
CA ILE A 63 -17.26 9.16 6.33
C ILE A 63 -16.41 10.38 6.67
N ILE A 64 -15.76 10.34 7.84
CA ILE A 64 -14.95 11.42 8.38
C ILE A 64 -13.48 11.03 8.24
N VAL A 65 -12.67 11.92 7.68
CA VAL A 65 -11.21 11.73 7.61
C VAL A 65 -10.54 12.48 8.74
N GLU A 66 -9.69 11.77 9.48
CA GLU A 66 -8.91 12.35 10.57
C GLU A 66 -7.42 12.11 10.35
N ASN A 67 -6.64 13.18 10.48
CA ASN A 67 -5.20 13.10 10.44
C ASN A 67 -4.65 12.80 11.83
N ARG A 68 -3.92 11.70 11.98
CA ARG A 68 -3.21 11.33 13.22
C ARG A 68 -1.73 11.11 12.91
N ALA A 69 -1.02 12.20 12.69
CA ALA A 69 0.38 12.20 12.27
C ALA A 69 1.35 11.95 13.43
N GLY A 70 2.56 11.47 13.08
CA GLY A 70 3.70 11.34 13.99
C GLY A 70 4.38 9.98 13.89
N ALA A 71 5.68 9.95 14.24
CA ALA A 71 6.54 8.75 14.17
C ALA A 71 6.42 7.99 12.84
N ALA A 72 6.58 8.69 11.71
CA ALA A 72 6.42 8.13 10.36
C ALA A 72 5.10 7.35 10.11
N GLY A 73 4.03 7.76 10.80
CA GLY A 73 2.70 7.17 10.70
C GLY A 73 2.39 6.12 11.77
N ASN A 74 3.36 5.77 12.62
CA ASN A 74 3.16 4.74 13.64
C ASN A 74 2.07 5.12 14.65
N ILE A 75 1.91 6.42 14.97
CA ILE A 75 0.88 6.88 15.94
C ILE A 75 -0.54 6.61 15.42
N GLY A 76 -0.81 6.93 14.15
CA GLY A 76 -2.12 6.68 13.57
C GLY A 76 -2.40 5.20 13.37
N ALA A 77 -1.38 4.41 12.98
CA ALA A 77 -1.50 2.96 12.88
C ALA A 77 -1.79 2.31 14.24
N ASP A 78 -1.05 2.68 15.29
CA ASP A 78 -1.28 2.20 16.66
C ASP A 78 -2.71 2.46 17.15
N TYR A 79 -3.21 3.67 16.87
CA TYR A 79 -4.57 4.04 17.24
C TYR A 79 -5.62 3.13 16.59
N VAL A 80 -5.45 2.79 15.30
CA VAL A 80 -6.38 1.88 14.61
C VAL A 80 -6.20 0.43 15.05
N ALA A 81 -4.96 -0.03 15.28
CA ALA A 81 -4.67 -1.37 15.79
C ALA A 81 -5.44 -1.68 17.09
N LYS A 82 -5.64 -0.67 17.94
CA LYS A 82 -6.33 -0.76 19.23
C LYS A 82 -7.83 -0.41 19.17
N ALA A 83 -8.38 -0.12 17.99
CA ALA A 83 -9.78 0.23 17.83
C ALA A 83 -10.70 -1.00 17.92
N ALA A 84 -11.98 -0.78 18.20
CA ALA A 84 -12.98 -1.84 18.20
C ALA A 84 -13.15 -2.42 16.78
N PRO A 85 -13.27 -3.75 16.61
CA PRO A 85 -13.43 -4.39 15.30
C PRO A 85 -14.87 -4.32 14.80
N ASP A 86 -15.44 -3.11 14.75
CA ASP A 86 -16.83 -2.85 14.40
C ASP A 86 -17.00 -2.15 13.04
N GLY A 87 -15.91 -1.94 12.31
CA GLY A 87 -15.89 -1.32 10.98
C GLY A 87 -15.97 0.21 10.96
N TYR A 88 -16.05 0.88 12.11
CA TYR A 88 -16.19 2.35 12.16
C TYR A 88 -14.87 3.11 12.28
N THR A 89 -13.75 2.41 12.48
CA THR A 89 -12.41 3.01 12.46
C THR A 89 -11.53 2.23 11.50
N LEU A 90 -11.10 2.89 10.43
CA LEU A 90 -10.26 2.35 9.38
C LEU A 90 -8.95 3.14 9.31
N LEU A 91 -7.91 2.51 8.78
CA LEU A 91 -6.61 3.12 8.52
C LEU A 91 -6.41 3.19 7.01
N LEU A 92 -6.13 4.39 6.48
CA LEU A 92 -5.49 4.51 5.17
C LEU A 92 -3.99 4.62 5.37
N THR A 93 -3.26 3.61 4.95
CA THR A 93 -1.86 3.38 5.30
C THR A 93 -0.95 3.37 4.07
N THR A 94 0.36 3.31 4.32
CA THR A 94 1.38 3.15 3.27
C THR A 94 2.22 1.90 3.49
N THR A 95 2.98 1.48 2.47
CA THR A 95 4.04 0.45 2.62
C THR A 95 4.98 0.75 3.78
N ALA A 96 5.30 2.02 4.03
CA ALA A 96 6.20 2.40 5.12
C ALA A 96 5.68 1.92 6.48
N THR A 97 4.44 2.28 6.81
CA THR A 97 3.80 1.91 8.08
C THR A 97 3.62 0.40 8.27
N GLN A 98 3.29 -0.35 7.21
CA GLN A 98 2.93 -1.77 7.35
C GLN A 98 4.04 -2.76 7.01
N ALA A 99 5.11 -2.35 6.32
CA ALA A 99 6.13 -3.27 5.86
C ALA A 99 7.58 -2.83 6.18
N ILE A 100 7.86 -1.53 6.30
CA ILE A 100 9.23 -1.01 6.51
C ILE A 100 9.46 -0.63 7.98
N ASN A 101 8.61 0.24 8.52
CA ASN A 101 8.71 0.74 9.90
C ASN A 101 8.86 -0.38 10.96
N PRO A 102 8.16 -1.53 10.87
CA PRO A 102 8.31 -2.62 11.84
C PRO A 102 9.73 -3.18 11.97
N ALA A 103 10.54 -3.09 10.90
CA ALA A 103 11.93 -3.51 10.92
C ALA A 103 12.91 -2.36 11.10
N LEU A 104 12.51 -1.14 10.76
CA LEU A 104 13.36 0.05 10.78
C LEU A 104 13.44 0.70 12.17
N TYR A 105 12.32 0.73 12.91
CA TYR A 105 12.26 1.34 14.24
C TYR A 105 12.51 0.29 15.33
N ALA A 106 13.32 0.62 16.32
CA ALA A 106 13.67 -0.29 17.42
C ALA A 106 12.46 -0.70 18.29
N ALA A 107 11.44 0.15 18.38
CA ALA A 107 10.21 -0.12 19.11
C ALA A 107 9.00 0.32 18.27
N ILE A 108 8.19 -0.64 17.86
CA ILE A 108 6.92 -0.40 17.17
C ILE A 108 5.75 -0.87 18.06
N PRO A 109 4.67 -0.07 18.21
CA PRO A 109 3.62 -0.37 19.18
C PRO A 109 2.51 -1.29 18.66
N TYR A 110 2.67 -1.85 17.44
CA TYR A 110 1.72 -2.74 16.79
C TYR A 110 2.43 -3.80 15.95
N ASP A 111 1.74 -4.89 15.67
CA ASP A 111 2.13 -5.91 14.69
C ASP A 111 1.30 -5.75 13.40
N PRO A 112 1.93 -5.50 12.23
CA PRO A 112 1.22 -5.23 10.98
C PRO A 112 0.43 -6.43 10.43
N LEU A 113 0.77 -7.66 10.83
CA LEU A 113 0.10 -8.88 10.37
C LEU A 113 -0.99 -9.33 11.34
N ARG A 114 -0.76 -9.17 12.65
CA ARG A 114 -1.70 -9.63 13.68
C ARG A 114 -2.74 -8.60 14.04
N ASP A 115 -2.38 -7.31 14.10
CA ASP A 115 -3.22 -6.28 14.71
C ASP A 115 -4.13 -5.56 13.70
N PHE A 116 -4.13 -6.00 12.43
CA PHE A 116 -4.93 -5.39 11.35
C PHE A 116 -5.66 -6.42 10.49
N THR A 117 -6.81 -6.03 9.96
CA THR A 117 -7.53 -6.76 8.91
C THR A 117 -7.32 -6.03 7.56
N PRO A 118 -6.71 -6.68 6.54
CA PRO A 118 -6.57 -6.08 5.21
C PRO A 118 -7.94 -5.93 4.54
N ILE A 119 -8.15 -4.82 3.82
CA ILE A 119 -9.40 -4.58 3.09
C ILE A 119 -9.15 -4.47 1.59
N SER A 120 -8.34 -3.50 1.14
CA SER A 120 -7.99 -3.33 -0.28
C SER A 120 -6.81 -2.39 -0.44
N MET A 121 -5.95 -2.64 -1.43
CA MET A 121 -5.14 -1.57 -2.01
C MET A 121 -6.03 -0.49 -2.61
N VAL A 122 -5.52 0.74 -2.68
CA VAL A 122 -6.22 1.86 -3.32
C VAL A 122 -5.37 2.56 -4.35
N ALA A 123 -4.06 2.55 -4.17
CA ALA A 123 -3.13 3.11 -5.14
C ALA A 123 -1.77 2.43 -5.02
N SER A 124 -1.01 2.46 -6.10
CA SER A 124 0.39 2.08 -6.10
C SER A 124 1.23 3.14 -6.80
N THR A 125 2.52 3.09 -6.51
CA THR A 125 3.53 3.93 -7.15
C THR A 125 4.70 3.01 -7.50
N PRO A 126 4.66 2.40 -8.70
CA PRO A 126 5.82 1.71 -9.20
C PRO A 126 6.94 2.72 -9.47
N LEU A 127 8.17 2.25 -9.34
CA LEU A 127 9.35 3.02 -9.72
C LEU A 127 9.78 2.59 -11.12
N MET A 128 10.22 3.56 -11.91
CA MET A 128 10.96 3.34 -13.13
C MET A 128 12.45 3.46 -12.80
N LEU A 129 13.21 2.48 -13.25
CA LEU A 129 14.67 2.57 -13.34
C LEU A 129 15.01 3.34 -14.61
N ALA A 130 15.61 4.51 -14.45
CA ALA A 130 16.14 5.31 -15.55
C ALA A 130 17.65 5.50 -15.44
N ALA A 131 18.29 5.62 -16.60
CA ALA A 131 19.70 5.95 -16.73
C ALA A 131 19.90 7.26 -17.49
N ALA A 132 21.06 7.88 -17.26
CA ALA A 132 21.53 9.04 -18.02
C ALA A 132 21.55 8.74 -19.54
N PRO A 133 21.34 9.74 -20.41
CA PRO A 133 21.20 9.52 -21.86
C PRO A 133 22.46 8.90 -22.48
N ASP A 134 23.65 9.28 -22.02
CA ASP A 134 24.92 8.73 -22.53
C ASP A 134 25.44 7.54 -21.72
N PHE A 135 24.63 6.99 -20.80
CA PHE A 135 25.05 5.85 -19.99
C PHE A 135 25.24 4.59 -20.85
N GLU A 136 26.28 3.81 -20.53
CA GLU A 136 26.75 2.66 -21.32
C GLU A 136 25.68 1.57 -21.49
N ALA A 137 24.85 1.32 -20.47
CA ALA A 137 23.81 0.31 -20.52
C ALA A 137 22.47 0.85 -21.07
N ASN A 138 21.82 0.06 -21.94
CA ASN A 138 20.53 0.39 -22.56
C ASN A 138 19.36 -0.43 -22.00
N ASN A 139 19.64 -1.42 -21.16
CA ASN A 139 18.65 -2.24 -20.48
C ASN A 139 19.19 -2.71 -19.11
N LEU A 140 18.31 -3.28 -18.28
CA LEU A 140 18.70 -3.77 -16.95
C LEU A 140 19.79 -4.85 -17.01
N LYS A 141 19.72 -5.78 -17.97
CA LYS A 141 20.71 -6.87 -18.08
C LYS A 141 22.12 -6.32 -18.32
N GLU A 142 22.27 -5.35 -19.23
CA GLU A 142 23.53 -4.65 -19.47
C GLU A 142 24.00 -3.88 -18.24
N LEU A 143 23.08 -3.19 -17.53
CA LEU A 143 23.40 -2.50 -16.28
C LEU A 143 23.97 -3.47 -15.23
N LEU A 144 23.33 -4.63 -15.03
CA LEU A 144 23.77 -5.61 -14.04
C LEU A 144 25.11 -6.24 -14.42
N ALA A 145 25.33 -6.53 -15.70
CA ALA A 145 26.62 -6.99 -16.19
C ALA A 145 27.73 -5.95 -15.96
N LEU A 146 27.44 -4.68 -16.23
CA LEU A 146 28.36 -3.57 -16.01
C LEU A 146 28.67 -3.37 -14.52
N ALA A 147 27.65 -3.44 -13.65
CA ALA A 147 27.79 -3.31 -12.20
C ALA A 147 28.69 -4.42 -11.63
N LYS A 148 28.53 -5.64 -12.14
CA LYS A 148 29.36 -6.78 -11.77
C LYS A 148 30.81 -6.63 -12.23
N ALA A 149 31.03 -6.07 -13.43
CA ALA A 149 32.36 -5.84 -13.98
C ALA A 149 33.09 -4.65 -13.32
N LYS A 150 32.33 -3.66 -12.80
CA LYS A 150 32.87 -2.43 -12.21
C LYS A 150 32.23 -2.16 -10.82
N PRO A 151 32.50 -2.99 -9.79
CA PRO A 151 31.89 -2.84 -8.47
C PRO A 151 32.09 -1.44 -7.88
N GLY A 152 31.02 -0.84 -7.36
CA GLY A 152 31.03 0.49 -6.73
C GLY A 152 31.25 1.67 -7.68
N LYS A 153 31.33 1.45 -9.00
CA LYS A 153 31.54 2.53 -10.00
C LYS A 153 30.26 3.11 -10.58
N ILE A 154 29.18 2.33 -10.59
CA ILE A 154 27.87 2.81 -11.04
C ILE A 154 27.19 3.48 -9.86
N SER A 155 26.79 4.74 -10.01
CA SER A 155 26.09 5.46 -8.95
C SER A 155 24.58 5.41 -9.13
N PHE A 156 23.84 5.21 -8.04
CA PHE A 156 22.39 5.36 -8.03
C PHE A 156 21.95 6.43 -7.04
N ALA A 157 21.11 7.36 -7.50
CA ALA A 157 20.60 8.44 -6.68
C ALA A 157 19.33 8.06 -5.91
N SER A 158 19.09 8.72 -4.78
CA SER A 158 17.82 8.68 -4.06
C SER A 158 17.54 10.01 -3.37
N ALA A 159 16.31 10.20 -2.94
CA ALA A 159 15.85 11.33 -2.14
C ALA A 159 16.26 11.24 -0.66
N GLY A 160 17.04 10.22 -0.28
CA GLY A 160 17.54 10.02 1.08
C GLY A 160 17.57 8.55 1.48
N ILE A 161 18.30 8.28 2.57
CA ILE A 161 18.36 6.95 3.19
C ILE A 161 16.96 6.53 3.66
N GLY A 162 16.64 5.25 3.52
CA GLY A 162 15.34 4.68 3.89
C GLY A 162 14.18 4.98 2.92
N THR A 163 14.37 5.85 1.93
CA THR A 163 13.34 6.08 0.89
C THR A 163 13.16 4.86 0.01
N MET A 164 11.98 4.69 -0.61
CA MET A 164 11.73 3.58 -1.54
C MET A 164 12.76 3.52 -2.68
N GLN A 165 13.25 4.66 -3.15
CA GLN A 165 14.27 4.75 -4.19
C GLN A 165 15.59 4.12 -3.71
N HIS A 166 16.01 4.43 -2.49
CA HIS A 166 17.17 3.82 -1.85
C HIS A 166 16.95 2.31 -1.62
N MET A 167 15.83 1.95 -0.99
CA MET A 167 15.52 0.57 -0.63
C MET A 167 15.43 -0.36 -1.85
N VAL A 168 14.85 0.13 -2.96
CA VAL A 168 14.80 -0.61 -4.23
C VAL A 168 16.18 -0.77 -4.84
N GLY A 169 17.02 0.26 -4.82
CA GLY A 169 18.41 0.15 -5.28
C GLY A 169 19.16 -0.94 -4.52
N VAL A 170 19.06 -0.93 -3.19
CA VAL A 170 19.65 -1.95 -2.32
C VAL A 170 19.08 -3.35 -2.57
N LEU A 171 17.77 -3.48 -2.81
CA LEU A 171 17.14 -4.75 -3.16
C LEU A 171 17.68 -5.30 -4.50
N VAL A 172 17.88 -4.43 -5.50
CA VAL A 172 18.47 -4.82 -6.79
C VAL A 172 19.91 -5.29 -6.60
N GLU A 173 20.73 -4.57 -5.84
CA GLU A 173 22.09 -4.98 -5.49
C GLU A 173 22.12 -6.37 -4.84
N GLN A 174 21.28 -6.59 -3.83
CA GLN A 174 21.18 -7.85 -3.11
C GLN A 174 20.78 -9.00 -4.06
N ARG A 175 19.73 -8.80 -4.85
CA ARG A 175 19.19 -9.84 -5.75
C ARG A 175 20.11 -10.15 -6.93
N ALA A 176 20.81 -9.14 -7.44
CA ALA A 176 21.73 -9.28 -8.56
C ALA A 176 23.16 -9.64 -8.12
N GLN A 177 23.46 -9.58 -6.81
CA GLN A 177 24.80 -9.72 -6.25
C GLN A 177 25.81 -8.76 -6.89
N VAL A 178 25.43 -7.48 -6.96
CA VAL A 178 26.27 -6.39 -7.48
C VAL A 178 26.44 -5.28 -6.45
N GLU A 179 27.43 -4.43 -6.66
CA GLU A 179 27.70 -3.28 -5.80
C GLU A 179 27.65 -1.99 -6.63
N MET A 180 26.82 -1.06 -6.21
CA MET A 180 26.65 0.28 -6.77
C MET A 180 26.88 1.33 -5.67
N LEU A 181 27.25 2.54 -6.07
CA LEU A 181 27.45 3.65 -5.16
C LEU A 181 26.13 4.38 -4.92
N HIS A 182 25.59 4.28 -3.71
CA HIS A 182 24.43 5.09 -3.32
C HIS A 182 24.81 6.56 -3.13
N VAL A 183 24.07 7.46 -3.80
CA VAL A 183 24.22 8.92 -3.66
C VAL A 183 22.92 9.51 -3.11
N PRO A 184 22.82 9.76 -1.79
CA PRO A 184 21.63 10.35 -1.19
C PRO A 184 21.57 11.86 -1.40
N TYR A 185 20.40 12.35 -1.83
CA TYR A 185 20.06 13.77 -1.93
C TYR A 185 19.14 14.17 -0.79
N LYS A 186 19.02 15.49 -0.55
CA LYS A 186 18.03 16.07 0.38
C LYS A 186 16.67 16.25 -0.32
N GLY A 187 16.11 15.17 -0.85
CA GLY A 187 14.87 15.17 -1.66
C GLY A 187 15.08 14.97 -3.16
N SER A 188 13.99 14.83 -3.91
CA SER A 188 14.02 14.40 -5.33
C SER A 188 14.27 15.52 -6.36
N SER A 189 14.25 16.79 -5.97
CA SER A 189 14.21 17.94 -6.91
C SER A 189 15.43 18.03 -7.83
N GLN A 190 16.63 17.72 -7.30
CA GLN A 190 17.89 17.83 -8.04
C GLN A 190 18.26 16.54 -8.79
N ILE A 191 17.61 15.42 -8.48
CA ILE A 191 18.03 14.10 -8.97
C ILE A 191 17.89 14.00 -10.50
N VAL A 192 16.79 14.50 -11.05
CA VAL A 192 16.52 14.40 -12.49
C VAL A 192 17.51 15.23 -13.30
N SER A 193 17.81 16.46 -12.85
CA SER A 193 18.82 17.30 -13.52
C SER A 193 20.21 16.67 -13.45
N ASP A 194 20.59 16.11 -12.29
CA ASP A 194 21.91 15.51 -12.10
C ASP A 194 22.05 14.22 -12.92
N LEU A 195 20.99 13.42 -13.04
CA LEU A 195 20.94 12.26 -13.92
C LEU A 195 21.08 12.65 -15.40
N ILE A 196 20.34 13.66 -15.86
CA ILE A 196 20.44 14.15 -17.26
C ILE A 196 21.86 14.65 -17.57
N SER A 197 22.51 15.30 -16.59
CA SER A 197 23.89 15.77 -16.74
C SER A 197 24.96 14.68 -16.59
N GLY A 198 24.57 13.44 -16.25
CA GLY A 198 25.49 12.33 -16.01
C GLY A 198 26.27 12.38 -14.70
N ARG A 199 25.91 13.27 -13.76
CA ARG A 199 26.52 13.33 -12.41
C ARG A 199 26.23 12.08 -11.58
N VAL A 200 25.08 11.46 -11.82
CA VAL A 200 24.70 10.14 -11.29
C VAL A 200 24.33 9.24 -12.45
N SER A 201 24.59 7.93 -12.33
CA SER A 201 24.44 6.99 -13.45
C SER A 201 22.99 6.58 -13.66
N ILE A 202 22.31 6.21 -12.59
CA ILE A 202 20.94 5.70 -12.60
C ILE A 202 20.09 6.27 -11.46
N VAL A 203 18.77 6.13 -11.58
CA VAL A 203 17.82 6.41 -10.50
C VAL A 203 16.64 5.44 -10.58
N PHE A 204 16.12 5.04 -9.42
CA PHE A 204 14.76 4.52 -9.30
C PHE A 204 13.86 5.66 -8.86
N ASN A 205 12.87 6.06 -9.66
CA ASN A 205 11.96 7.13 -9.27
C ASN A 205 10.57 6.93 -9.88
N SER A 206 9.58 7.73 -9.46
CA SER A 206 8.21 7.58 -9.97
C SER A 206 8.18 7.80 -11.49
N THR A 207 7.29 7.09 -12.15
CA THR A 207 7.03 7.22 -13.59
C THR A 207 6.52 8.62 -13.93
N ALA A 208 5.84 9.30 -12.99
CA ALA A 208 5.43 10.69 -13.14
C ALA A 208 6.63 11.66 -13.19
N ALA A 209 7.65 11.42 -12.36
CA ALA A 209 8.85 12.26 -12.33
C ALA A 209 9.75 12.03 -13.56
N LEU A 210 9.92 10.78 -13.98
CA LEU A 210 10.84 10.41 -15.07
C LEU A 210 10.18 10.44 -16.44
N GLY A 211 8.87 10.19 -16.50
CA GLY A 211 8.13 9.96 -17.72
C GLY A 211 8.24 11.06 -18.77
N PRO A 212 8.08 12.36 -18.43
CA PRO A 212 8.28 13.43 -19.39
C PRO A 212 9.68 13.38 -20.03
N MET A 213 10.72 13.21 -19.22
CA MET A 213 12.11 13.18 -19.71
C MET A 213 12.42 11.93 -20.55
N VAL A 214 11.81 10.79 -20.23
CA VAL A 214 11.94 9.56 -21.03
C VAL A 214 11.22 9.69 -22.37
N ARG A 215 10.01 10.26 -22.42
CA ARG A 215 9.29 10.53 -23.68
C ARG A 215 10.06 11.47 -24.59
N ASP A 216 10.70 12.47 -24.01
CA ASP A 216 11.52 13.44 -24.73
C ASP A 216 12.91 12.89 -25.13
N GLY A 217 13.21 11.62 -24.84
CA GLY A 217 14.49 10.98 -25.17
C GLY A 217 15.69 11.47 -24.35
N ARG A 218 15.44 12.23 -23.27
CA ARG A 218 16.48 12.80 -22.40
C ARG A 218 16.99 11.82 -21.34
N LEU A 219 16.28 10.72 -21.13
CA LEU A 219 16.62 9.63 -20.22
C LEU A 219 16.28 8.29 -20.86
N LYS A 220 17.03 7.24 -20.50
CA LYS A 220 16.73 5.86 -20.90
C LYS A 220 15.90 5.18 -19.80
N ALA A 221 14.71 4.67 -20.11
CA ALA A 221 13.97 3.79 -19.20
C ALA A 221 14.46 2.35 -19.36
N LEU A 222 15.00 1.76 -18.30
CA LEU A 222 15.60 0.42 -18.33
C LEU A 222 14.64 -0.67 -17.84
N ALA A 223 13.82 -0.36 -16.83
CA ALA A 223 12.84 -1.28 -16.27
C ALA A 223 11.80 -0.55 -15.38
N VAL A 224 10.69 -1.20 -15.08
CA VAL A 224 9.74 -0.81 -14.02
C VAL A 224 9.68 -1.85 -12.90
N THR A 225 9.44 -1.42 -11.67
CA THR A 225 9.44 -2.30 -10.48
C THR A 225 8.09 -2.94 -10.18
N SER A 226 7.05 -2.64 -10.97
CA SER A 226 5.74 -3.27 -10.92
C SER A 226 5.80 -4.75 -11.30
N PRO A 227 4.83 -5.56 -10.84
CA PRO A 227 4.76 -6.98 -11.20
C PRO A 227 4.48 -7.21 -12.70
N GLN A 228 3.86 -6.23 -13.35
CA GLN A 228 3.56 -6.23 -14.78
C GLN A 228 4.00 -4.91 -15.41
N ARG A 229 4.19 -4.91 -16.73
CA ARG A 229 4.47 -3.67 -17.47
C ARG A 229 3.34 -2.66 -17.28
N LEU A 230 3.69 -1.39 -17.29
CA LEU A 230 2.70 -0.33 -17.14
C LEU A 230 2.02 -0.07 -18.48
N PRO A 231 0.68 0.08 -18.54
CA PRO A 231 -0.02 0.39 -19.79
C PRO A 231 0.48 1.67 -20.48
N ALA A 232 0.96 2.64 -19.70
CA ALA A 232 1.55 3.88 -20.22
C ALA A 232 2.99 3.72 -20.74
N TRP A 233 3.62 2.55 -20.50
CA TRP A 233 5.01 2.23 -20.83
C TRP A 233 5.14 0.76 -21.29
N PRO A 234 4.41 0.34 -22.35
CA PRO A 234 4.32 -1.07 -22.74
C PRO A 234 5.66 -1.67 -23.20
N ASP A 235 6.57 -0.83 -23.69
CA ASP A 235 7.88 -1.25 -24.18
C ASP A 235 8.94 -1.35 -23.06
N VAL A 236 8.67 -0.78 -21.88
CA VAL A 236 9.58 -0.85 -20.74
C VAL A 236 9.33 -2.15 -19.98
N PRO A 237 10.30 -3.08 -19.91
CA PRO A 237 10.10 -4.36 -19.24
C PRO A 237 10.00 -4.18 -17.71
N THR A 238 9.45 -5.18 -17.03
CA THR A 238 9.58 -5.22 -15.56
C THR A 238 11.00 -5.63 -15.17
N VAL A 239 11.41 -5.32 -13.93
CA VAL A 239 12.68 -5.84 -13.37
C VAL A 239 12.68 -7.37 -13.35
N SER A 240 11.51 -7.99 -13.11
CA SER A 240 11.35 -9.45 -13.16
C SER A 240 11.61 -10.03 -14.54
N GLU A 241 11.07 -9.40 -15.59
CA GLU A 241 11.31 -9.79 -16.98
C GLU A 241 12.76 -9.53 -17.42
N ALA A 242 13.38 -8.47 -16.91
CA ALA A 242 14.64 -7.93 -17.42
C ALA A 242 15.91 -8.48 -16.73
N GLY A 243 15.78 -9.45 -15.83
CA GLY A 243 16.93 -10.18 -15.30
C GLY A 243 16.85 -10.63 -13.84
N LEU A 244 15.80 -10.25 -13.09
CA LEU A 244 15.65 -10.63 -11.68
C LEU A 244 14.28 -11.28 -11.42
N PRO A 245 14.06 -12.56 -11.81
CA PRO A 245 12.77 -13.22 -11.70
C PRO A 245 12.14 -13.13 -10.31
N GLY A 246 10.85 -12.79 -10.25
CA GLY A 246 10.10 -12.63 -9.00
C GLY A 246 10.38 -11.30 -8.28
N PHE A 247 11.10 -10.37 -8.90
CA PHE A 247 11.28 -9.04 -8.37
C PHE A 247 9.99 -8.24 -8.45
N GLU A 248 9.56 -7.72 -7.31
CA GLU A 248 8.48 -6.74 -7.20
C GLU A 248 8.81 -5.79 -6.06
N ALA A 249 8.78 -4.49 -6.34
CA ALA A 249 8.97 -3.48 -5.31
C ALA A 249 8.27 -2.18 -5.71
N SER A 250 7.01 -2.05 -5.32
CA SER A 250 6.21 -0.85 -5.52
C SER A 250 5.84 -0.25 -4.18
N ALA A 251 5.78 1.08 -4.10
CA ALA A 251 5.08 1.69 -2.98
C ALA A 251 3.57 1.49 -3.20
N TRP A 252 2.82 1.37 -2.12
CA TRP A 252 1.38 1.21 -2.16
C TRP A 252 0.71 1.95 -1.02
N TYR A 253 -0.55 2.31 -1.28
CA TYR A 253 -1.50 2.83 -0.33
C TYR A 253 -2.63 1.83 -0.21
N ALA A 254 -3.08 1.57 1.01
CA ALA A 254 -4.10 0.56 1.26
C ALA A 254 -4.96 0.91 2.46
N VAL A 255 -6.16 0.34 2.50
CA VAL A 255 -7.08 0.45 3.63
C VAL A 255 -7.01 -0.84 4.45
N PHE A 256 -6.84 -0.65 5.76
CA PHE A 256 -6.92 -1.69 6.78
C PHE A 256 -7.97 -1.29 7.83
N GLY A 257 -8.50 -2.27 8.55
CA GLY A 257 -9.16 -2.04 9.82
C GLY A 257 -8.40 -2.70 10.97
N PRO A 258 -8.89 -2.58 12.22
CA PRO A 258 -8.36 -3.36 13.34
C PRO A 258 -8.44 -4.87 13.08
N ALA A 259 -7.68 -5.67 13.83
CA ALA A 259 -7.76 -7.12 13.80
C ALA A 259 -9.19 -7.62 14.02
N HIS A 260 -9.54 -8.76 13.41
CA HIS A 260 -10.81 -9.46 13.62
C HIS A 260 -12.07 -8.72 13.13
N LEU A 261 -11.96 -7.85 12.12
CA LEU A 261 -13.16 -7.27 11.49
C LEU A 261 -14.09 -8.37 10.96
N PRO A 262 -15.42 -8.26 11.17
CA PRO A 262 -16.39 -9.21 10.62
C PRO A 262 -16.27 -9.34 9.09
N PRO A 263 -16.26 -10.57 8.54
CA PRO A 263 -16.08 -10.78 7.09
C PRO A 263 -17.07 -10.02 6.21
N ALA A 264 -18.33 -9.88 6.64
CA ALA A 264 -19.36 -9.13 5.91
C ALA A 264 -19.03 -7.64 5.78
N ILE A 265 -18.44 -7.04 6.84
CA ILE A 265 -17.98 -5.65 6.83
C ILE A 265 -16.79 -5.50 5.90
N VAL A 266 -15.80 -6.41 5.97
CA VAL A 266 -14.63 -6.42 5.10
C VAL A 266 -15.05 -6.49 3.62
N GLN A 267 -15.96 -7.40 3.27
CA GLN A 267 -16.46 -7.54 1.90
C GLN A 267 -17.22 -6.31 1.42
N LYS A 268 -18.06 -5.70 2.27
CA LYS A 268 -18.77 -4.46 1.94
C LYS A 268 -17.80 -3.29 1.73
N LEU A 269 -16.82 -3.12 2.61
CA LEU A 269 -15.78 -2.09 2.48
C LEU A 269 -14.93 -2.29 1.23
N ASN A 270 -14.47 -3.52 0.98
CA ASN A 270 -13.68 -3.85 -0.21
C ASN A 270 -14.44 -3.46 -1.49
N ARG A 271 -15.69 -3.89 -1.62
CA ARG A 271 -16.53 -3.57 -2.79
C ARG A 271 -16.66 -2.06 -3.00
N GLU A 272 -16.94 -1.30 -1.94
CA GLU A 272 -17.10 0.16 -2.06
C GLU A 272 -15.79 0.87 -2.37
N ILE A 273 -14.65 0.38 -1.85
CA ILE A 273 -13.32 0.88 -2.22
C ILE A 273 -13.03 0.60 -3.68
N VAL A 274 -13.29 -0.62 -4.17
CA VAL A 274 -13.09 -0.99 -5.57
C VAL A 274 -13.90 -0.08 -6.49
N ARG A 275 -15.19 0.12 -6.16
CA ARG A 275 -16.07 1.05 -6.90
C ARG A 275 -15.55 2.49 -6.86
N ALA A 276 -15.11 2.96 -5.69
CA ALA A 276 -14.59 4.31 -5.51
C ALA A 276 -13.33 4.55 -6.34
N VAL A 277 -12.34 3.66 -6.28
CA VAL A 277 -11.07 3.78 -7.02
C VAL A 277 -11.30 3.76 -8.54
N ALA A 278 -12.29 3.01 -9.02
CA ALA A 278 -12.66 2.98 -10.44
C ALA A 278 -13.35 4.28 -10.94
N SER A 279 -13.75 5.19 -10.04
CA SER A 279 -14.42 6.43 -10.43
C SER A 279 -13.50 7.36 -11.24
N PRO A 280 -14.04 8.14 -12.20
CA PRO A 280 -13.25 9.14 -12.93
C PRO A 280 -12.53 10.12 -11.99
N ALA A 281 -13.20 10.58 -10.93
CA ALA A 281 -12.62 11.49 -9.95
C ALA A 281 -11.37 10.90 -9.25
N CYS A 282 -11.41 9.62 -8.87
CA CYS A 282 -10.23 8.92 -8.35
C CYS A 282 -9.15 8.79 -9.40
N ARG A 283 -9.49 8.32 -10.60
CA ARG A 283 -8.50 8.14 -11.69
C ARG A 283 -7.77 9.44 -12.02
N ASP A 284 -8.49 10.55 -12.17
CA ASP A 284 -7.92 11.85 -12.54
C ASP A 284 -7.05 12.40 -11.42
N THR A 285 -7.52 12.32 -10.17
CA THR A 285 -6.74 12.77 -9.01
C THR A 285 -5.49 11.92 -8.84
N TYR A 286 -5.59 10.59 -8.95
CA TYR A 286 -4.44 9.70 -8.79
C TYR A 286 -3.41 9.93 -9.90
N ALA A 287 -3.85 10.08 -11.15
CA ALA A 287 -2.98 10.43 -12.25
C ALA A 287 -2.26 11.77 -12.01
N SER A 288 -2.96 12.79 -11.49
CA SER A 288 -2.35 14.09 -11.14
C SER A 288 -1.30 13.99 -10.02
N LEU A 289 -1.44 12.99 -9.15
CA LEU A 289 -0.49 12.68 -8.06
C LEU A 289 0.61 11.69 -8.51
N GLY A 290 0.58 11.22 -9.77
CA GLY A 290 1.51 10.22 -10.27
C GLY A 290 1.32 8.83 -9.65
N LEU A 291 0.07 8.51 -9.28
CA LEU A 291 -0.34 7.25 -8.66
C LEU A 291 -1.13 6.42 -9.67
N ASP A 292 -0.91 5.10 -9.63
CA ASP A 292 -1.72 4.15 -10.36
C ASP A 292 -2.93 3.74 -9.51
N ALA A 293 -4.12 3.84 -10.10
CA ALA A 293 -5.36 3.36 -9.49
C ALA A 293 -5.38 1.83 -9.53
N VAL A 294 -5.09 1.21 -8.38
CA VAL A 294 -5.09 -0.24 -8.21
C VAL A 294 -5.94 -0.63 -7.02
N THR A 295 -6.57 -1.79 -7.13
CA THR A 295 -7.37 -2.38 -6.05
C THR A 295 -6.95 -3.82 -5.87
N SER A 296 -7.34 -4.41 -4.75
CA SER A 296 -7.05 -5.82 -4.47
C SER A 296 -8.21 -6.44 -3.70
N THR A 297 -8.24 -7.76 -3.65
CA THR A 297 -8.97 -8.48 -2.62
C THR A 297 -8.29 -8.30 -1.25
N PRO A 298 -8.99 -8.56 -0.14
CA PRO A 298 -8.38 -8.61 1.19
C PRO A 298 -7.22 -9.61 1.28
N GLN A 299 -7.36 -10.77 0.63
CA GLN A 299 -6.38 -11.85 0.64
C GLN A 299 -5.10 -11.45 -0.10
N GLU A 300 -5.24 -10.83 -1.28
CA GLU A 300 -4.08 -10.32 -2.04
C GLU A 300 -3.32 -9.24 -1.25
N LEU A 301 -4.04 -8.30 -0.61
CA LEU A 301 -3.39 -7.30 0.23
C LEU A 301 -2.66 -7.93 1.43
N GLY A 302 -3.26 -8.94 2.07
CA GLY A 302 -2.59 -9.70 3.14
C GLY A 302 -1.31 -10.37 2.66
N ALA A 303 -1.35 -11.03 1.50
CA ALA A 303 -0.19 -11.68 0.90
C ALA A 303 0.91 -10.68 0.53
N VAL A 304 0.57 -9.54 -0.06
CA VAL A 304 1.53 -8.46 -0.37
C VAL A 304 2.16 -7.92 0.91
N THR A 305 1.36 -7.66 1.94
CA THR A 305 1.86 -7.14 3.23
C THR A 305 2.87 -8.10 3.85
N GLN A 306 2.57 -9.39 3.88
CA GLN A 306 3.48 -10.41 4.41
C GLN A 306 4.78 -10.51 3.60
N ARG A 307 4.68 -10.53 2.28
CA ARG A 307 5.84 -10.59 1.37
C ARG A 307 6.73 -9.37 1.53
N ASP A 308 6.14 -8.18 1.54
CA ASP A 308 6.88 -6.92 1.62
C ASP A 308 7.53 -6.79 3.01
N LEU A 309 6.83 -7.16 4.08
CA LEU A 309 7.40 -7.18 5.43
C LEU A 309 8.64 -8.08 5.49
N ALA A 310 8.55 -9.30 4.96
CA ALA A 310 9.70 -10.21 4.91
C ALA A 310 10.86 -9.64 4.08
N THR A 311 10.55 -9.04 2.92
CA THR A 311 11.53 -8.46 1.99
C THR A 311 12.28 -7.30 2.64
N TRP A 312 11.56 -6.32 3.19
CA TRP A 312 12.17 -5.13 3.78
C TRP A 312 12.87 -5.43 5.10
N SER A 313 12.30 -6.30 5.94
CA SER A 313 12.97 -6.73 7.18
C SER A 313 14.30 -7.45 6.90
N GLY A 314 14.34 -8.29 5.86
CA GLY A 314 15.56 -8.96 5.42
C GLY A 314 16.64 -7.96 5.00
N ILE A 315 16.29 -7.03 4.11
CA ILE A 315 17.23 -6.01 3.61
C ILE A 315 17.75 -5.12 4.74
N ILE A 316 16.85 -4.60 5.57
CA ILE A 316 17.21 -3.68 6.66
C ILE A 316 18.22 -4.36 7.60
N LYS A 317 17.97 -5.63 7.95
CA LYS A 317 18.86 -6.40 8.83
C LYS A 317 20.19 -6.71 8.16
N GLU A 318 20.20 -7.17 6.92
CA GLU A 318 21.41 -7.54 6.17
C GLU A 318 22.33 -6.35 5.93
N LYS A 319 21.75 -5.19 5.59
CA LYS A 319 22.47 -3.98 5.21
C LYS A 319 22.66 -3.00 6.36
N HIS A 320 22.29 -3.40 7.58
CA HIS A 320 22.37 -2.60 8.81
C HIS A 320 21.76 -1.19 8.66
N ILE A 321 20.66 -1.07 7.91
CA ILE A 321 19.96 0.19 7.71
C ILE A 321 19.28 0.58 9.02
N ARG A 322 19.46 1.82 9.46
CA ARG A 322 18.81 2.36 10.66
C ARG A 322 18.11 3.67 10.33
N ALA A 323 16.92 3.88 10.87
CA ALA A 323 16.43 5.24 11.08
C ALA A 323 17.26 5.85 12.22
N GLU A 324 17.68 7.10 12.06
CA GLU A 324 18.34 7.87 13.12
C GLU A 324 17.44 7.99 14.36
#